data_AF-A0A966MI94-F1
#
_entry.id   AF-A0A966MI94-F1
#
_cell.length_a   1.000
_cell.length_b   1.000
_cell.length_c   1.000
_cell.angle_alpha   90.00
_cell.angle_beta   90.00
_cell.angle_gamma   90.00
#
_symmetry.space_group_name_H-M   'P 1'
#
loop_
_entity.id
_entity.type
_entity.pdbx_description
1 polymer ?
#
loop_
_entity_poly.entity_id
_entity_poly.type
_entity_poly.pdbx_seq_one_letter_code
_entity_poly.pdbx_strand_id
1 'polypeptide(L)'
;FNLAVADRLDFESFTLVYMSNPETEFELELTINKGRTEAYELGDGYGHLAVSVDDIDAEHARFEAAGLTPRKVVEFEQDGALLAKFFFVQDPDGYEIEVLQRHGRFK
;
A
#
# COMPACT_ATOMS: atom_id res chain seq x y z
N PHE A 1 -1.95 -2.32 7.47
CA PHE A 1 -2.80 -3.14 6.56
C PHE A 1 -2.86 -4.63 6.94
N ASN A 2 -2.18 -5.08 8.00
CA ASN A 2 -2.19 -6.48 8.48
C ASN A 2 -1.91 -7.54 7.41
N LEU A 3 -1.17 -7.18 6.36
CA LEU A 3 -0.71 -8.15 5.39
C LEU A 3 0.34 -9.05 6.04
N ALA A 4 0.15 -10.35 5.93
CA ALA A 4 1.10 -11.37 6.33
C ALA A 4 1.50 -12.21 5.12
N VAL A 5 2.65 -12.88 5.18
CA VAL A 5 3.06 -13.82 4.13
C VAL A 5 2.09 -15.01 4.14
N ALA A 6 1.32 -15.13 3.06
CA ALA A 6 0.38 -16.21 2.82
C ALA A 6 1.10 -17.43 2.25
N ASP A 7 2.00 -17.20 1.28
CA ASP A 7 2.83 -18.22 0.68
C ASP A 7 4.17 -17.63 0.20
N ARG A 8 5.17 -18.50 0.06
CA ARG A 8 6.48 -18.15 -0.46
C ARG A 8 7.00 -19.27 -1.35
N LEU A 9 7.11 -18.99 -2.64
CA LEU A 9 7.59 -19.93 -3.64
C LEU A 9 9.01 -19.54 -4.07
N ASP A 10 9.97 -20.40 -3.77
CA ASP A 10 11.39 -20.15 -4.09
C ASP A 10 11.83 -20.92 -5.34
N PHE A 11 12.27 -20.18 -6.36
CA PHE A 11 12.77 -20.72 -7.64
C PHE A 11 14.27 -20.45 -7.77
N GLU A 12 14.91 -20.99 -8.82
CA GLU A 12 16.35 -20.83 -9.02
C GLU A 12 16.77 -19.36 -9.15
N SER A 13 16.05 -18.55 -9.93
CA SER A 13 16.41 -17.16 -10.25
C SER A 13 15.57 -16.10 -9.54
N PHE A 14 14.41 -16.46 -8.97
CA PHE A 14 13.51 -15.53 -8.30
C PHE A 14 12.74 -16.18 -7.15
N THR A 15 12.11 -15.37 -6.31
CA THR A 15 11.19 -15.80 -5.26
C THR A 15 9.89 -15.02 -5.41
N LEU A 16 8.75 -15.70 -5.33
CA LEU A 16 7.44 -15.08 -5.19
C LEU A 16 7.04 -15.06 -3.71
N VAL A 17 6.54 -13.91 -3.24
CA VAL A 17 6.00 -13.73 -1.89
C VAL A 17 4.57 -13.23 -2.04
N TYR A 18 3.61 -14.06 -1.63
CA TYR A 18 2.20 -13.70 -1.61
C TYR A 18 1.85 -13.12 -0.24
N MET A 19 1.24 -11.95 -0.21
CA MET A 19 0.82 -11.27 1.00
C MET A 19 -0.68 -11.07 1.01
N SER A 20 -1.33 -11.47 2.11
CA SER A 20 -2.79 -11.37 2.26
C SER A 20 -3.18 -10.99 3.68
N ASN A 21 -4.47 -10.68 3.87
CA ASN A 21 -5.07 -10.44 5.18
C ASN A 21 -6.45 -11.14 5.23
N PRO A 22 -7.08 -11.27 6.43
CA PRO A 22 -8.35 -11.98 6.55
C PRO A 22 -9.57 -11.16 6.09
N GLU A 23 -9.38 -9.94 5.60
CA GLU A 23 -10.47 -9.01 5.31
C GLU A 23 -10.96 -9.11 3.85
N THR A 24 -10.13 -9.60 2.94
CA THR A 24 -10.46 -9.72 1.51
C THR A 24 -9.83 -10.98 0.89
N GLU A 25 -10.33 -11.40 -0.27
CA GLU A 25 -9.72 -12.49 -1.06
C GLU A 25 -8.54 -12.01 -1.93
N PHE A 26 -8.17 -10.72 -1.85
CA PHE A 26 -7.06 -10.17 -2.63
C PHE A 26 -5.71 -10.54 -2.03
N GLU A 27 -4.74 -10.86 -2.89
CA GLU A 27 -3.34 -11.04 -2.51
C GLU A 27 -2.44 -10.10 -3.30
N LEU A 28 -1.43 -9.54 -2.62
CA LEU A 28 -0.32 -8.84 -3.22
C LEU A 28 0.81 -9.83 -3.48
N GLU A 29 1.16 -10.05 -4.74
CA GLU A 29 2.34 -10.83 -5.12
C GLU A 29 3.55 -9.89 -5.28
N LEU A 30 4.62 -10.16 -4.54
CA LEU A 30 5.91 -9.51 -4.67
C LEU A 30 6.92 -10.48 -5.30
N THR A 31 7.72 -10.00 -6.26
CA THR A 31 8.76 -10.80 -6.90
C THR A 31 10.15 -10.29 -6.53
N ILE A 32 10.96 -11.17 -5.94
CA ILE A 32 12.37 -10.91 -5.64
C ILE A 32 13.23 -11.59 -6.70
N ASN A 33 13.91 -10.83 -7.56
CA ASN A 33 14.83 -11.38 -8.55
C ASN A 33 16.25 -11.50 -7.96
N LYS A 34 16.73 -12.73 -7.73
CA LYS A 34 17.94 -13.01 -6.93
C LYS A 34 19.25 -12.44 -7.51
N GLY A 35 19.31 -12.28 -8.83
CA GLY A 35 20.47 -11.70 -9.52
C GLY A 35 20.45 -10.17 -9.61
N ARG A 36 19.37 -9.51 -9.20
CA ARG A 36 19.24 -8.06 -9.32
C ARG A 36 19.84 -7.37 -8.10
N THR A 37 20.77 -6.44 -8.34
CA THR A 37 21.43 -5.63 -7.31
C THR A 37 21.07 -4.15 -7.38
N GLU A 38 20.46 -3.72 -8.49
CA GLU A 38 20.03 -2.33 -8.71
C GLU A 38 18.54 -2.18 -8.44
N ALA A 39 18.12 -1.00 -7.98
CA ALA A 39 16.71 -0.68 -7.79
C ALA A 39 15.93 -0.79 -9.11
N TYR A 40 14.62 -1.04 -9.05
CA TYR A 40 13.76 -1.04 -10.23
C TYR A 40 13.49 0.38 -10.72
N GLU A 41 13.41 0.54 -12.05
CA GLU A 41 12.89 1.78 -12.64
C GLU A 41 11.36 1.71 -12.62
N LEU A 42 10.73 2.63 -11.90
CA LEU A 42 9.27 2.65 -11.70
C LEU A 42 8.50 2.96 -13.00
N GLY A 43 9.04 3.83 -13.86
CA GLY A 43 8.35 4.34 -15.04
C GLY A 43 7.16 5.25 -14.68
N ASP A 44 6.24 5.44 -15.64
CA ASP A 44 5.07 6.33 -15.53
C ASP A 44 3.73 5.63 -15.85
N GLY A 45 3.74 4.31 -16.04
CA GLY A 45 2.55 3.53 -16.41
C GLY A 45 1.68 3.10 -15.23
N TYR A 46 2.27 2.81 -14.07
CA TYR A 46 1.57 2.42 -12.85
C TYR A 46 1.57 3.57 -11.84
N GLY A 47 0.41 3.85 -11.24
CA GLY A 47 0.27 4.90 -10.24
C GLY A 47 0.64 4.42 -8.83
N HIS A 48 -0.25 3.62 -8.23
CA HIS A 48 -0.12 3.21 -6.84
C HIS A 48 -1.06 2.05 -6.49
N LEU A 49 -0.80 1.40 -5.36
CA LEU A 49 -1.71 0.48 -4.70
C LEU A 49 -2.51 1.26 -3.66
N ALA A 50 -3.82 1.07 -3.63
CA ALA A 50 -4.69 1.67 -2.63
C ALA A 50 -5.14 0.63 -1.61
N VAL A 51 -5.13 0.99 -0.33
CA VAL A 51 -5.56 0.18 0.80
C VAL A 51 -6.50 0.99 1.69
N SER A 52 -7.55 0.35 2.20
CA SER A 52 -8.55 1.00 3.05
C SER A 52 -8.31 0.67 4.54
N VAL A 53 -8.60 1.62 5.43
CA VAL A 53 -8.49 1.50 6.89
C VAL A 53 -9.71 2.10 7.59
N ASP A 54 -9.99 1.64 8.81
CA ASP A 54 -11.15 2.10 9.59
C ASP A 54 -10.96 3.49 10.20
N ASP A 55 -9.72 3.88 10.53
CA ASP A 55 -9.39 5.18 11.11
C ASP A 55 -8.08 5.69 10.52
N ILE A 56 -8.20 6.61 9.57
CA ILE A 56 -7.05 7.16 8.86
C ILE A 56 -6.19 8.06 9.74
N ASP A 57 -6.75 8.77 10.71
CA ASP A 57 -5.99 9.70 11.55
C ASP A 57 -5.12 8.90 12.53
N ALA A 58 -5.68 7.81 13.09
CA ALA A 58 -4.93 6.87 13.92
C ALA A 58 -3.84 6.14 13.13
N GLU A 59 -4.13 5.68 11.91
CA GLU A 59 -3.15 5.01 11.07
C GLU A 59 -2.04 5.99 10.62
N HIS A 60 -2.38 7.22 10.26
CA HIS A 60 -1.40 8.26 9.92
C HIS A 60 -0.44 8.52 11.09
N ALA A 61 -0.97 8.69 12.31
CA ALA A 61 -0.16 8.88 13.52
C ALA A 61 0.74 7.66 13.81
N ARG A 62 0.26 6.44 13.57
CA ARG A 62 1.07 5.21 13.68
C ARG A 62 2.25 5.23 12.71
N PHE A 63 2.03 5.66 11.46
CA PHE A 63 3.08 5.77 10.45
C PHE A 63 4.12 6.83 10.81
N GLU A 64 3.70 8.00 11.29
CA GLU A 64 4.60 9.04 11.78
C GLU A 64 5.45 8.54 12.96
N ALA A 65 4.83 7.90 13.95
CA ALA A 65 5.52 7.34 15.11
C ALA A 65 6.52 6.23 14.73
N ALA A 66 6.25 5.50 13.65
CA ALA A 66 7.14 4.48 13.10
C ALA A 66 8.27 5.06 12.21
N GLY A 67 8.29 6.38 11.96
CA GLY A 67 9.30 7.02 11.12
C GLY A 67 9.12 6.80 9.61
N LEU A 68 7.90 6.43 9.17
CA LEU A 68 7.60 6.09 7.77
C LEU A 68 7.26 7.31 6.89
N THR A 69 7.34 8.52 7.44
CA THR A 69 7.17 9.80 6.72
C THR A 69 5.95 9.87 5.76
N PRO A 70 4.73 9.57 6.23
CA PRO A 70 3.54 9.71 5.39
C PRO A 70 3.33 11.17 4.97
N ARG A 71 2.75 11.39 3.79
CA ARG A 71 2.27 12.72 3.37
C ARG A 71 1.11 13.16 4.27
N LYS A 72 0.77 14.45 4.19
CA LYS A 72 -0.39 14.99 4.92
C LYS A 72 -1.67 14.27 4.51
N VAL A 73 -2.56 14.08 5.48
CA VAL A 73 -3.93 13.63 5.22
C VAL A 73 -4.66 14.70 4.38
N VAL A 74 -5.37 14.24 3.36
CA VAL A 74 -6.16 15.04 2.43
C VAL A 74 -7.62 14.59 2.52
N GLU A 75 -8.52 15.55 2.67
CA GLU A 75 -9.96 15.37 2.47
C GLU A 75 -10.30 15.86 1.07
N PHE A 76 -10.89 14.98 0.27
CA PHE A 76 -11.26 15.25 -1.11
C PHE A 76 -12.78 15.25 -1.22
N GLU A 77 -13.34 16.41 -1.56
CA GLU A 77 -14.77 16.63 -1.71
C GLU A 77 -15.16 16.66 -3.18
N GLN A 78 -16.32 16.08 -3.51
CA GLN A 78 -16.96 16.16 -4.81
C GLN A 78 -18.43 16.51 -4.63
N ASP A 79 -18.92 17.50 -5.38
CA ASP A 79 -20.32 17.95 -5.33
C ASP A 79 -20.81 18.34 -3.92
N GLY A 80 -19.90 18.88 -3.09
CA GLY A 80 -20.20 19.31 -1.71
C GLY A 80 -20.32 18.18 -0.70
N ALA A 81 -19.90 16.96 -1.06
CA ALA A 81 -19.82 15.81 -0.16
C ALA A 81 -18.39 15.28 -0.09
N LEU A 82 -18.00 14.75 1.07
CA LEU A 82 -16.73 14.03 1.22
C LEU A 82 -16.72 12.80 0.31
N LEU A 83 -15.83 12.80 -0.69
CA LEU A 83 -15.63 11.66 -1.58
C LEU A 83 -14.64 10.66 -0.96
N ALA A 84 -13.52 11.17 -0.45
CA ALA A 84 -12.46 10.35 0.13
C ALA A 84 -11.65 11.15 1.16
N LYS A 85 -11.09 10.45 2.14
CA LYS A 85 -10.05 10.97 3.04
C LYS A 85 -8.86 10.03 2.95
N PHE A 86 -7.69 10.51 2.58
CA PHE A 86 -6.52 9.67 2.29
C PHE A 86 -5.19 10.32 2.63
N PHE A 87 -4.13 9.53 2.72
CA PHE A 87 -2.74 10.00 2.64
C PHE A 87 -1.92 9.05 1.77
N PHE A 88 -0.76 9.52 1.31
CA PHE A 88 0.19 8.71 0.56
C PHE A 88 1.45 8.44 1.39
N VAL A 89 2.05 7.28 1.16
CA VAL A 89 3.35 6.89 1.70
C VAL A 89 4.08 6.05 0.66
N GLN A 90 5.40 6.18 0.57
CA GLN A 90 6.22 5.35 -0.30
C GLN A 90 6.71 4.12 0.44
N ASP A 91 6.69 2.97 -0.23
CA ASP A 91 7.37 1.78 0.25
C ASP A 91 8.90 1.90 0.06
N PRO A 92 9.71 0.96 0.58
CA PRO A 92 11.17 1.02 0.45
C PRO A 92 11.70 0.98 -0.99
N ASP A 93 10.92 0.49 -1.96
CA ASP A 93 11.29 0.44 -3.38
C ASP A 93 10.79 1.68 -4.16
N GLY A 94 10.08 2.59 -3.49
CA GLY A 94 9.62 3.87 -4.02
C GLY A 94 8.22 3.84 -4.63
N TYR A 95 7.50 2.72 -4.55
CA TYR A 95 6.10 2.67 -5.00
C TYR A 95 5.21 3.45 -4.03
N GLU A 96 4.32 4.26 -4.60
CA GLU A 96 3.31 4.97 -3.82
C GLU A 96 2.22 4.00 -3.34
N ILE A 97 1.83 4.16 -2.07
CA ILE A 97 0.70 3.48 -1.45
C ILE A 97 -0.28 4.56 -0.98
N GLU A 98 -1.52 4.49 -1.48
CA GLU A 98 -2.62 5.34 -1.02
C GLU A 98 -3.34 4.65 0.13
N VAL A 99 -3.38 5.30 1.30
CA VAL A 99 -4.12 4.82 2.47
C VAL A 99 -5.40 5.62 2.58
N LEU A 100 -6.55 4.95 2.47
CA LEU A 100 -7.88 5.56 2.40
C LEU A 100 -8.71 5.22 3.64
N GLN A 101 -9.45 6.20 4.14
CA GLN A 101 -10.53 5.98 5.10
C GLN A 101 -11.64 5.17 4.44
N ARG A 102 -12.09 4.10 5.10
CA ARG A 102 -13.33 3.40 4.73
C ARG A 102 -14.51 4.37 4.81
N HIS A 103 -15.08 4.65 3.64
CA HIS A 103 -16.20 5.57 3.47
C HIS A 103 -16.89 5.32 2.12
N GLY A 104 -18.22 5.36 2.10
CA GLY A 104 -19.01 5.19 0.88
C GLY A 104 -18.73 3.86 0.16
N ARG A 105 -18.14 3.92 -1.03
CA ARG A 105 -17.77 2.73 -1.82
C ARG A 105 -16.47 2.07 -1.38
N PHE A 106 -15.62 2.79 -0.64
CA PHE A 106 -14.34 2.27 -0.15
C PHE A 106 -14.60 1.45 1.11
N LYS A 107 -14.38 0.15 1.02
CA LYS A 107 -14.60 -0.84 2.07
C LYS A 107 -13.32 -1.62 2.32
#